data_AF-R9MF67-F1
#
_entry.id   AF-R9MF67-F1
#
_cell.length_a   1.000
_cell.length_b   1.000
_cell.length_c   1.000
_cell.angle_alpha   90.00
_cell.angle_beta   90.00
_cell.angle_gamma   90.00
#
_symmetry.space_group_name_H-M   'P 1'
#
loop_
_entity.id
_entity.type
_entity.pdbx_description
1 polymer ?
#
loop_
_entity_poly.entity_id
_entity_poly.type
_entity_poly.pdbx_seq_one_letter_code
_entity_poly.pdbx_strand_id
1 'polypeptide(L)' 'MARQKNRGYQQILTPTYTVRRWKMGGYIRLSREDLLKINRGLDDSNSVKNQRDILNDFHFNHAEEFESYTEYVEM' A
#
# COMPACT_ATOMS: atom_id res chain seq x y z
N MET A 1 40.27 -2.10 -50.54
CA MET A 1 39.28 -1.36 -49.73
C MET A 1 38.96 -2.18 -48.49
N ALA A 2 39.39 -1.76 -47.30
CA ALA A 2 39.17 -2.48 -46.05
C ALA A 2 37.74 -2.20 -45.52
N ARG A 3 36.97 -3.25 -45.24
CA ARG A 3 35.61 -3.12 -44.68
C ARG A 3 35.69 -2.61 -43.24
N GLN A 4 35.20 -1.40 -42.98
CA GLN A 4 34.95 -0.94 -41.61
C GLN A 4 33.82 -1.79 -41.00
N LYS A 5 34.16 -2.51 -39.92
CA LYS A 5 33.22 -3.29 -39.12
C LYS A 5 32.32 -2.29 -38.39
N ASN A 6 31.02 -2.26 -38.71
CA ASN A 6 30.00 -1.55 -37.92
C ASN A 6 29.90 -2.21 -36.53
N ARG A 7 30.86 -1.92 -35.65
CA ARG A 7 30.73 -2.19 -34.22
C ARG A 7 29.72 -1.18 -33.71
N GLY A 8 28.45 -1.56 -33.76
CA GLY A 8 27.38 -0.80 -33.13
C GLY A 8 27.81 -0.44 -31.71
N TYR A 9 27.70 0.84 -31.36
CA TYR A 9 27.87 1.29 -29.99
C TYR A 9 26.99 0.43 -29.10
N GLN A 10 27.59 -0.43 -28.27
CA GLN A 10 26.85 -1.13 -27.23
C GLN A 10 26.59 -0.07 -26.15
N GLN A 11 25.38 0.48 -26.17
CA GLN A 11 24.88 1.32 -25.10
C GLN A 11 24.81 0.45 -23.85
N ILE A 12 25.76 0.63 -22.94
CA ILE A 12 25.77 -0.04 -21.65
C ILE A 12 24.67 0.63 -20.82
N LEU A 13 23.47 0.04 -20.83
CA LEU A 13 22.40 0.42 -19.93
C LEU A 13 22.79 -0.08 -18.54
N THR A 14 23.17 0.83 -17.65
CA THR A 14 23.33 0.48 -16.24
C THR A 14 21.95 0.18 -15.67
N PRO A 15 21.73 -0.99 -15.03
CA PRO A 15 20.46 -1.27 -14.39
C PRO A 15 20.21 -0.24 -13.29
N THR A 16 19.22 0.61 -13.50
CA THR A 16 18.67 1.46 -12.45
C THR A 16 17.76 0.58 -11.61
N TYR A 17 18.27 0.09 -10.48
CA TYR A 17 17.47 -0.63 -9.50
C TYR A 17 16.58 0.38 -8.75
N THR A 18 15.49 0.82 -9.39
CA THR A 18 14.40 1.46 -8.66
C THR A 18 13.76 0.39 -7.78
N VAL A 19 13.88 0.52 -6.47
CA VAL A 19 13.18 -0.36 -5.52
C VAL A 19 11.68 -0.26 -5.81
N ARG A 20 11.07 -1.39 -6.20
CA ARG A 20 9.65 -1.45 -6.49
C ARG A 20 8.88 -1.29 -5.18
N ARG A 21 8.12 -0.20 -5.07
CA ARG A 21 7.19 0.04 -3.97
C ARG A 21 5.79 -0.44 -4.34
N TRP A 22 5.04 -0.92 -3.35
CA TRP A 22 3.68 -1.41 -3.53
C TRP A 22 2.64 -0.37 -3.10
N LYS A 23 1.40 -0.50 -3.59
CA LYS A 23 0.26 0.25 -3.04
C LYS A 23 -0.38 -0.58 -1.94
N MET A 24 -0.52 0.00 -0.75
CA MET A 24 -1.18 -0.64 0.38
C MET A 24 -2.66 -0.23 0.46
N GLY A 25 -3.54 -1.21 0.66
CA GLY A 25 -4.96 -0.99 0.95
C GLY A 25 -5.32 -1.56 2.33
N GLY A 26 -5.85 -0.73 3.23
CA GLY A 26 -6.41 -1.15 4.51
C GLY A 26 -7.92 -1.33 4.42
N TYR A 27 -8.46 -2.43 4.95
CA TYR A 27 -9.89 -2.72 4.92
C TYR A 27 -10.43 -2.92 6.33
N ILE A 28 -11.42 -2.11 6.70
CA ILE A 28 -12.14 -2.20 7.97
C ILE A 28 -13.57 -2.64 7.64
N ARG A 29 -13.99 -3.79 8.17
CA ARG A 29 -15.36 -4.30 8.03
C ARG A 29 -16.03 -4.32 9.38
N LEU A 30 -17.23 -3.74 9.43
CA LEU A 30 -18.06 -3.78 10.63
C LEU A 30 -19.05 -4.94 10.60
N SER A 31 -19.27 -5.54 11.77
CA SER A 31 -20.34 -6.53 11.92
C SER A 31 -21.70 -5.83 11.87
N ARG A 32 -22.77 -6.60 11.60
CA ARG A 32 -24.14 -6.06 11.65
C ARG A 32 -24.45 -5.47 13.02
N GLU A 33 -23.95 -6.10 14.08
CA GLU A 33 -24.10 -5.66 15.46
C GLU A 33 -23.43 -4.30 15.70
N ASP A 34 -22.20 -4.11 15.20
CA ASP A 34 -21.47 -2.84 15.32
C ASP A 34 -22.21 -1.71 14.61
N LEU A 35 -22.74 -1.97 13.41
CA LEU A 35 -23.53 -0.99 12.66
C LEU A 35 -24.82 -0.60 13.39
N LEU A 36 -25.48 -1.57 14.04
CA LEU A 36 -26.68 -1.29 14.83
C LEU A 36 -26.35 -0.42 16.06
N LYS A 37 -25.18 -0.61 16.68
CA LYS A 37 -24.73 0.25 17.79
C LYS A 37 -24.45 1.67 17.32
N ILE A 38 -23.75 1.82 16.20
CA ILE A 38 -23.48 3.11 15.55
C ILE A 38 -24.79 3.87 15.26
N ASN A 39 -25.74 3.21 14.60
CA ASN A 39 -27.03 3.81 14.26
C ASN A 39 -27.87 4.23 15.48
N ARG A 40 -27.60 3.65 16.65
CA ARG A 40 -28.29 3.98 17.90
C ARG A 40 -27.56 5.05 18.73
N GLY A 41 -26.44 5.59 18.24
CA GLY A 41 -25.59 6.52 18.98
C GLY A 41 -24.91 5.87 20.20
N LEU A 42 -24.84 4.54 20.21
CA LEU A 42 -24.21 3.74 21.25
C LEU A 42 -22.86 3.20 20.77
N ASP A 43 -22.21 3.90 19.84
CA ASP A 43 -20.91 3.48 19.33
C ASP A 43 -19.83 3.64 20.40
N ASP A 44 -19.63 2.58 21.15
CA ASP A 44 -18.51 2.34 22.04
C ASP A 44 -17.43 1.47 21.35
N SER A 45 -17.49 1.34 20.02
CA SER A 45 -16.69 0.36 19.28
C SER A 45 -15.21 0.77 19.22
N ASN A 46 -14.49 0.33 20.24
CA ASN A 46 -13.04 0.17 20.17
C ASN A 46 -12.61 -0.68 18.97
N SER A 47 -13.51 -1.40 18.29
CA SER A 47 -13.18 -2.27 17.15
C SER A 47 -12.77 -1.50 15.89
N VAL A 48 -13.44 -0.40 15.51
CA VAL A 48 -13.03 0.42 14.35
C VAL A 48 -11.66 1.03 14.62
N LYS A 49 -11.52 1.64 15.80
CA LYS A 49 -10.28 2.29 16.22
C LYS A 49 -9.13 1.28 16.30
N ASN A 50 -9.33 0.13 16.95
CA ASN A 50 -8.32 -0.91 17.06
C ASN A 50 -7.93 -1.50 15.70
N GLN A 51 -8.88 -1.70 14.79
CA GLN A 51 -8.57 -2.15 13.42
C GLN A 51 -7.73 -1.11 12.68
N ARG A 52 -8.10 0.18 12.78
CA ARG A 52 -7.33 1.28 12.18
C ARG A 52 -5.93 1.38 12.79
N ASP A 53 -5.80 1.27 14.10
CA ASP A 53 -4.51 1.34 14.80
C ASP A 53 -3.58 0.21 14.34
N ILE A 54 -4.07 -1.02 14.21
CA ILE A 54 -3.28 -2.16 13.67
C ILE A 54 -2.82 -1.90 12.23
N LEU A 55 -3.70 -1.38 11.36
CA LEU A 55 -3.36 -1.09 9.96
C LEU A 55 -2.32 0.04 9.86
N ASN A 56 -2.44 1.06 10.70
CA ASN A 56 -1.51 2.17 10.76
C ASN A 56 -0.14 1.72 11.29
N ASP A 57 -0.11 0.89 12.34
CA ASP A 57 1.14 0.34 12.87
C ASP A 57 1.86 -0.50 11.81
N PHE A 58 1.13 -1.32 11.05
CA PHE A 58 1.71 -2.06 9.94
C PHE A 58 2.27 -1.12 8.86
N HIS A 59 1.49 -0.11 8.44
CA HIS A 59 1.96 0.84 7.43
C HIS A 59 3.22 1.58 7.89
N PHE A 60 3.26 2.01 9.15
CA PHE A 60 4.38 2.74 9.73
C PHE A 60 5.66 1.91 9.77
N ASN A 61 5.57 0.64 10.18
CA ASN A 61 6.72 -0.26 10.30
C ASN A 61 7.29 -0.73 8.95
N HIS A 62 6.56 -0.52 7.85
CA HIS A 62 6.91 -0.96 6.49
C HIS A 62 6.83 0.19 5.48
N ALA A 63 6.98 1.44 5.92
CA ALA A 63 6.70 2.62 5.11
C ALA A 63 7.57 2.72 3.84
N GLU A 64 8.79 2.19 3.88
CA GLU A 64 9.73 2.14 2.76
C GLU A 64 9.31 1.18 1.63
N GLU A 65 8.45 0.21 1.94
CA GLU A 65 7.94 -0.79 1.00
C GLU A 65 6.78 -0.26 0.15
N PHE A 66 6.16 0.86 0.57
CA PHE A 66 4.92 1.36 -0.02
C PHE A 66 5.07 2.74 -0.68
N GLU A 67 4.37 2.94 -1.79
CA GLU A 67 4.26 4.25 -2.45
C GLU A 67 3.05 5.05 -1.96
N SER A 68 2.01 4.36 -1.51
CA SER A 68 0.76 4.96 -1.05
C SER A 68 0.00 4.04 -0.11
N TYR A 69 -0.80 4.64 0.78
CA TYR A 69 -1.77 3.97 1.63
C TYR A 69 -3.19 4.48 1.35
N THR A 70 -4.16 3.58 1.27
CA THR A 70 -5.59 3.91 1.13
C THR A 70 -6.41 3.04 2.07
N GLU A 71 -7.29 3.66 2.86
CA GLU A 71 -8.17 2.94 3.78
C GLU A 71 -9.60 2.89 3.21
N TYR A 72 -10.23 1.73 3.35
CA TYR A 72 -11.62 1.47 2.98
C TYR A 72 -12.38 1.00 4.21
N VAL A 73 -13.53 1.62 4.47
CA VAL A 73 -14.43 1.23 5.56
C VAL A 73 -15.74 0.77 4.95
N GLU A 74 -16.08 -0.49 5.17
CA GLU A 74 -17.38 -1.05 4.81
C GLU A 74 -18.33 -0.94 6.00
N MET A 75 -19.36 -0.12 5.82
CA MET A 75 -20.46 0.10 6.74
C MET A 75 -21.73 -0.64 6.29
#